data_AF-A0A5U2F1D1-F1
#
_entry.id   AF-A0A5U2F1D1-F1
#
_cell.length_a   1.000
_cell.length_b   1.000
_cell.length_c   1.000
_cell.angle_alpha   90.00
_cell.angle_beta   90.00
_cell.angle_gamma   90.00
#
_symmetry.space_group_name_H-M   'P 1'
#
loop_
_entity.id
_entity.type
_entity.pdbx_description
1 polymer ?
#
loop_
_entity_poly.entity_id
_entity_poly.type
_entity_poly.pdbx_seq_one_letter_code
_entity_poly.pdbx_strand_id
1 'polypeptide(L)'
;MMLNARKVEAAKGKEKSYKLSDGGGLYLQVEPNGSRYWRMKYRFAGKEKRLSFGVYPTVTLADARQKREDAKKLLAAGEDPGEVKKAKKHALNAAIETLNPFREVALEWHKMKSPKWSEGYASDIIEAFEKDVFPHIGHRPIADIQPLELLEVLRLIEARGAMEKAKKVRQRCGEVFRYAIVTGRAIYNPAPDLASAMQGHEAVHYPFLKANELPEFFTALNAYSGSPIVLLGAHLLILTGLRTGELRAGEWREVDFDNAVWEIPKERMKMRRAHIVPLSNQALVHLETLKELTGNYPLMFPGRNDPSKCMSEASINQVFKRIGYAGRVTGHGFRHTMSTILHEKGFNSAWIETQLAHLDKNAIRGIYNHAQYLEGRREMMQWYSDFIGGTES
;
A
#
# COMPACT_ATOMS: atom_id res chain seq x y z
N MET A 1 39.25 -39.08 -38.02
CA MET A 1 39.37 -38.32 -39.28
C MET A 1 38.86 -36.92 -39.03
N MET A 2 39.62 -35.87 -39.35
CA MET A 2 39.17 -34.48 -39.18
C MET A 2 38.05 -34.14 -40.16
N LEU A 3 37.14 -33.25 -39.76
CA LEU A 3 36.11 -32.72 -40.65
C LEU A 3 36.69 -31.65 -41.57
N ASN A 4 36.09 -31.53 -42.74
CA ASN A 4 36.28 -30.40 -43.64
C ASN A 4 34.93 -29.69 -43.87
N ALA A 5 34.97 -28.47 -44.40
CA ALA A 5 33.77 -27.66 -44.61
C ALA A 5 32.69 -28.40 -45.43
N ARG A 6 33.10 -29.09 -46.50
CA ARG A 6 32.20 -29.87 -47.37
C ARG A 6 31.46 -30.99 -46.60
N LYS A 7 32.15 -31.71 -45.71
CA LYS A 7 31.53 -32.76 -44.89
C LYS A 7 30.55 -32.21 -43.85
N VAL A 8 30.81 -31.02 -43.33
CA VAL A 8 29.90 -30.33 -42.39
C VAL A 8 28.65 -29.84 -43.10
N GLU A 9 28.82 -29.24 -44.28
CA GLU A 9 27.75 -28.72 -45.10
C GLU A 9 26.82 -29.83 -45.62
N ALA A 10 27.40 -30.93 -46.10
CA ALA A 10 26.67 -32.09 -46.60
C ALA A 10 25.97 -32.94 -45.51
N ALA A 11 26.19 -32.64 -44.23
CA ALA A 11 25.58 -33.37 -43.13
C ALA A 11 24.08 -33.05 -43.01
N LYS A 12 23.23 -34.05 -43.27
CA LYS A 12 21.76 -33.95 -43.23
C LYS A 12 21.18 -34.83 -42.12
N GLY A 13 19.98 -34.48 -41.65
CA GLY A 13 19.23 -35.29 -40.70
C GLY A 13 19.02 -36.73 -41.20
N LYS A 14 19.06 -37.69 -40.27
CA LYS A 14 18.76 -39.11 -40.47
C LYS A 14 17.72 -39.55 -39.44
N GLU A 15 17.20 -40.76 -39.55
CA GLU A 15 16.22 -41.31 -38.58
C GLU A 15 16.69 -41.22 -37.11
N LYS A 16 18.00 -41.30 -36.86
CA LYS A 16 18.60 -41.15 -35.52
C LYS A 16 19.71 -40.12 -35.54
N SER A 17 19.91 -39.47 -34.39
CA SER A 17 21.00 -38.53 -34.22
C SER A 17 22.35 -39.23 -34.37
N TYR A 18 23.31 -38.57 -35.01
CA TYR A 18 24.63 -39.12 -35.25
C TYR A 18 25.73 -38.08 -35.04
N LYS A 19 26.97 -38.56 -34.90
CA LYS A 19 28.13 -37.72 -34.59
C LYS A 19 29.16 -37.81 -35.70
N LEU A 20 29.65 -36.66 -36.13
CA LEU A 20 30.80 -36.53 -37.02
C LEU A 20 31.97 -35.99 -36.20
N SER A 21 33.00 -36.82 -35.96
CA SER A 21 34.14 -36.42 -35.12
C SER A 21 35.11 -35.53 -35.87
N ASP A 22 35.62 -34.48 -35.21
CA ASP A 22 36.68 -33.59 -35.71
C ASP A 22 38.02 -33.77 -34.96
N GLY A 23 38.05 -34.62 -33.93
CA GLY A 23 39.23 -34.89 -33.12
C GLY A 23 39.36 -33.97 -31.89
N GLY A 24 40.18 -34.41 -30.92
CA GLY A 24 40.35 -33.72 -29.64
C GLY A 24 39.07 -33.62 -28.81
N GLY A 25 38.17 -34.59 -28.95
CA GLY A 25 36.87 -34.61 -28.28
C GLY A 25 35.77 -33.80 -28.97
N LEU A 26 36.09 -32.97 -29.97
CA LEU A 26 35.12 -32.19 -30.75
C LEU A 26 34.39 -33.06 -31.78
N TYR A 27 33.09 -32.84 -31.92
CA TYR A 27 32.24 -33.45 -32.92
C TYR A 27 31.06 -32.55 -33.29
N LEU A 28 30.54 -32.74 -34.50
CA LEU A 28 29.24 -32.23 -34.92
C LEU A 28 28.18 -33.26 -34.61
N GLN A 29 27.19 -32.89 -33.80
CA GLN A 29 26.00 -33.70 -33.56
C GLN A 29 24.90 -33.26 -34.51
N VAL A 30 24.46 -34.17 -35.38
CA VAL A 30 23.38 -33.94 -36.34
C VAL A 30 22.14 -34.62 -35.79
N GLU A 31 21.10 -33.82 -35.53
CA GLU A 31 19.80 -34.30 -35.07
C GLU A 31 18.91 -34.73 -36.25
N PRO A 32 17.88 -35.57 -36.04
CA PRO A 32 16.97 -36.01 -37.11
C PRO A 32 16.30 -34.87 -37.87
N ASN A 33 16.01 -33.75 -37.18
CA ASN A 33 15.44 -32.55 -37.78
C ASN A 33 16.44 -31.71 -38.60
N GLY A 34 17.68 -32.19 -38.78
CA GLY A 34 18.73 -31.49 -39.53
C GLY A 34 19.51 -30.43 -38.72
N SER A 35 19.17 -30.22 -37.45
CA SER A 35 19.93 -29.29 -36.58
C SER A 35 21.33 -29.85 -36.29
N ARG A 36 22.33 -28.96 -36.34
CA ARG A 36 23.75 -29.33 -36.26
C ARG A 36 24.42 -28.62 -35.11
N TYR A 37 24.82 -29.34 -34.07
CA TYR A 37 25.39 -28.80 -32.84
C TYR A 37 26.87 -29.12 -32.73
N TRP A 38 27.70 -28.11 -32.48
CA TRP A 38 29.10 -28.31 -32.11
C TRP A 38 29.19 -28.69 -30.63
N ARG A 39 29.79 -29.85 -30.35
CA ARG A 39 29.95 -30.35 -28.98
C ARG A 39 31.33 -30.93 -28.78
N MET A 40 31.87 -30.78 -27.57
CA MET A 40 33.11 -31.42 -27.15
C MET A 40 32.83 -32.37 -25.99
N LYS A 41 33.37 -33.57 -26.10
CA LYS A 41 33.40 -34.57 -25.05
C LYS A 41 34.75 -34.46 -24.31
N TYR A 42 34.73 -34.37 -22.99
CA TYR A 42 35.94 -34.23 -22.17
C TYR A 42 35.79 -34.99 -20.85
N ARG A 43 36.89 -35.16 -20.12
CA ARG A 43 36.89 -35.72 -18.76
C ARG A 43 37.44 -34.69 -17.78
N PHE A 44 36.81 -34.58 -16.63
CA PHE A 44 37.26 -33.74 -15.53
C PHE A 44 36.94 -34.46 -14.22
N ALA A 45 37.92 -34.54 -13.31
CA ALA A 45 37.81 -35.25 -12.03
C ALA A 45 37.22 -36.67 -12.16
N GLY A 46 37.73 -37.47 -13.10
CA GLY A 46 37.30 -38.86 -13.35
C GLY A 46 35.93 -39.01 -14.04
N LYS A 47 35.16 -37.93 -14.21
CA LYS A 47 33.83 -37.95 -14.85
C LYS A 47 33.88 -37.46 -16.28
N GLU A 48 33.14 -38.15 -17.14
CA GLU A 48 32.94 -37.76 -18.52
C GLU A 48 31.85 -36.68 -18.63
N LYS A 49 32.18 -35.56 -19.27
CA LYS A 49 31.31 -34.39 -19.41
C LYS A 49 31.24 -33.96 -20.88
N ARG A 50 30.23 -33.13 -21.18
CA ARG A 50 29.94 -32.63 -22.52
C ARG A 50 29.75 -31.12 -22.51
N LEU A 51 30.51 -30.43 -23.35
CA LEU A 51 30.42 -28.99 -23.56
C LEU A 51 29.77 -28.70 -24.92
N SER A 52 28.87 -27.71 -24.97
CA SER A 52 28.24 -27.24 -26.21
C SER A 52 28.84 -25.92 -26.65
N PHE A 53 29.19 -25.80 -27.93
CA PHE A 53 29.83 -24.61 -28.51
C PHE A 53 28.91 -23.76 -29.39
N GLY A 54 27.71 -24.26 -29.69
CA GLY A 54 26.69 -23.57 -30.49
C GLY A 54 26.19 -24.42 -31.66
N VAL A 55 25.41 -23.80 -32.53
CA VAL A 55 24.73 -24.44 -33.66
C VAL A 55 25.38 -23.97 -34.96
N TYR A 56 25.54 -24.85 -35.94
CA TYR A 56 25.91 -24.49 -37.31
C TYR A 56 24.66 -24.02 -38.09
N PRO A 57 24.74 -22.96 -38.92
CA PRO A 57 25.94 -22.27 -39.39
C PRO A 57 26.43 -21.11 -38.51
N THR A 58 25.69 -20.72 -37.48
CA THR A 58 26.04 -19.58 -36.58
C THR A 58 27.43 -19.72 -35.95
N VAL A 59 27.87 -20.95 -35.68
CA VAL A 59 29.24 -21.26 -35.26
C VAL A 59 29.88 -22.10 -36.37
N THR A 60 30.96 -21.57 -36.95
CA THR A 60 31.68 -22.23 -38.03
C THR A 60 32.56 -23.37 -37.49
N LEU A 61 33.05 -24.24 -38.39
CA LEU A 61 34.03 -25.27 -38.00
C LEU A 61 35.31 -24.65 -37.41
N ALA A 62 35.75 -23.51 -37.95
CA ALA A 62 36.92 -22.79 -37.44
C ALA A 62 36.67 -22.29 -35.99
N ASP A 63 35.52 -21.65 -35.76
CA ASP A 63 35.14 -21.17 -34.42
C ASP A 63 34.99 -22.33 -33.41
N ALA A 64 34.43 -23.45 -33.86
CA ALA A 64 34.28 -24.65 -33.02
C ALA A 64 35.65 -25.24 -32.62
N ARG A 65 36.65 -25.20 -33.51
CA ARG A 65 38.03 -25.59 -33.20
C ARG A 65 38.71 -24.62 -32.25
N GLN A 66 38.52 -23.31 -32.43
CA GLN A 66 39.06 -22.31 -31.51
C GLN A 66 38.49 -22.51 -30.10
N LYS A 67 37.16 -22.64 -29.98
CA LYS A 67 36.46 -22.92 -28.71
C LYS A 67 36.92 -24.23 -28.06
N ARG A 68 37.29 -25.24 -28.85
CA ARG A 68 37.90 -26.49 -28.35
C ARG A 68 39.26 -26.23 -27.72
N GLU A 69 40.13 -25.48 -28.38
CA GLU A 69 41.45 -25.16 -27.83
C GLU A 69 41.35 -24.31 -26.56
N ASP A 70 40.42 -23.36 -26.51
CA ASP A 70 40.17 -22.57 -25.30
C ASP A 70 39.67 -23.45 -24.14
N ALA A 71 38.75 -24.39 -24.43
CA ALA A 71 38.29 -25.35 -23.43
C ALA A 71 39.42 -26.29 -22.95
N LYS A 72 40.35 -26.67 -23.82
CA LYS A 72 41.52 -27.46 -23.43
C LYS A 72 42.50 -26.68 -22.57
N LYS A 73 42.70 -25.38 -22.81
CA LYS A 73 43.53 -24.52 -21.94
C LYS A 73 42.98 -24.48 -20.52
N LEU A 74 41.66 -24.34 -20.37
CA LEU A 74 40.99 -24.38 -19.06
C LEU A 74 41.19 -25.74 -18.36
N LEU A 75 41.06 -26.84 -19.09
CA LEU A 75 41.32 -28.18 -18.54
C LEU A 75 42.79 -28.35 -18.10
N ALA A 76 43.74 -27.81 -18.85
CA ALA A 76 45.16 -27.84 -18.50
C ALA A 76 45.47 -26.99 -17.24
N ALA A 77 44.69 -25.93 -17.01
CA ALA A 77 44.75 -25.11 -15.80
C ALA A 77 44.02 -25.73 -14.58
N GLY A 78 43.43 -26.93 -14.72
CA GLY A 78 42.69 -27.59 -13.65
C GLY A 78 41.27 -27.07 -13.44
N GLU A 79 40.73 -26.26 -14.36
CA GLU A 79 39.37 -25.73 -14.30
C GLU A 79 38.39 -26.56 -15.14
N ASP A 80 37.12 -26.64 -14.72
CA ASP A 80 36.06 -27.26 -15.51
C ASP A 80 35.44 -26.24 -16.49
N PRO A 81 35.63 -26.38 -17.81
CA PRO A 81 35.09 -25.45 -18.80
C PRO A 81 33.55 -25.31 -18.76
N GLY A 82 32.85 -26.36 -18.31
CA GLY A 82 31.40 -26.35 -18.15
C GLY A 82 30.95 -25.45 -17.01
N GLU A 83 31.69 -25.44 -15.89
CA GLU A 83 31.39 -24.59 -14.73
C GLU A 83 31.81 -23.14 -14.99
N VAL A 84 32.95 -22.89 -15.65
CA VAL A 84 33.35 -21.53 -16.09
C VAL A 84 32.29 -20.91 -17.01
N LYS A 85 31.73 -21.70 -17.94
CA LYS A 85 30.65 -21.24 -18.82
C LYS A 85 29.36 -20.93 -18.06
N LYS A 86 29.00 -21.74 -17.05
CA LYS A 86 27.85 -21.47 -16.18
C LYS A 86 28.06 -20.21 -15.35
N ALA A 87 29.23 -20.05 -14.73
CA ALA A 87 29.59 -18.87 -13.95
C ALA A 87 29.52 -17.58 -14.78
N LYS A 88 30.05 -17.59 -16.01
CA LYS A 88 29.90 -16.45 -16.95
C LYS A 88 28.45 -16.16 -17.32
N LYS A 89 27.61 -17.19 -17.50
CA LYS A 89 26.17 -17.01 -17.74
C LYS A 89 25.45 -16.44 -16.52
N HIS A 90 25.77 -16.91 -15.32
CA HIS A 90 25.24 -16.36 -14.07
C HIS A 90 25.68 -14.91 -13.85
N ALA A 91 26.94 -14.57 -14.11
CA ALA A 91 27.45 -13.20 -14.04
C ALA A 91 26.80 -12.27 -15.08
N LEU A 92 26.56 -12.75 -16.31
CA LEU A 92 25.84 -12.00 -17.34
C LEU A 92 24.37 -11.77 -16.96
N ASN A 93 23.71 -12.77 -16.37
CA ASN A 93 22.34 -12.62 -15.85
C ASN A 93 22.28 -11.65 -14.66
N ALA A 94 23.25 -11.71 -13.73
CA ALA A 94 23.36 -10.77 -12.62
C ALA A 94 23.62 -9.31 -13.09
N ALA A 95 24.27 -9.13 -14.26
CA ALA A 95 24.46 -7.82 -14.88
C ALA A 95 23.22 -7.32 -15.65
N ILE A 96 22.26 -8.19 -15.98
CA ILE A 96 20.96 -7.83 -16.57
C ILE A 96 19.95 -7.50 -15.45
N GLU A 97 20.07 -8.16 -14.28
CA GLU A 97 19.24 -7.91 -13.09
C GLU A 97 19.38 -6.49 -12.49
N THR A 98 20.38 -5.70 -12.90
CA THR A 98 20.65 -4.36 -12.36
C THR A 98 20.01 -3.19 -13.12
N LEU A 99 19.27 -3.44 -14.21
CA LEU A 99 18.50 -2.41 -14.89
C LEU A 99 17.11 -2.25 -14.26
N ASN A 100 16.94 -1.21 -13.44
CA ASN A 100 15.68 -0.81 -12.80
C ASN A 100 15.04 -1.89 -11.89
N PRO A 101 15.69 -2.28 -10.77
CA PRO A 101 15.05 -3.11 -9.75
C PRO A 101 13.74 -2.48 -9.29
N PHE A 102 12.72 -3.29 -9.03
CA PHE A 102 11.42 -2.81 -8.56
C PHE A 102 11.55 -1.92 -7.32
N ARG A 103 12.48 -2.25 -6.41
CA ARG A 103 12.78 -1.45 -5.23
C ARG A 103 13.16 -0.02 -5.57
N GLU A 104 14.10 0.17 -6.50
CA GLU A 104 14.59 1.50 -6.86
C GLU A 104 13.49 2.32 -7.56
N VAL A 105 12.72 1.69 -8.45
CA VAL A 105 11.58 2.35 -9.12
C VAL A 105 10.48 2.71 -8.12
N ALA A 106 10.21 1.85 -7.12
CA ALA A 106 9.26 2.13 -6.06
C ALA A 106 9.73 3.28 -5.16
N LEU A 107 11.02 3.36 -4.83
CA LEU A 107 11.57 4.47 -4.04
C LEU A 107 11.52 5.80 -4.82
N GLU A 108 11.83 5.79 -6.11
CA GLU A 108 11.72 6.97 -6.98
C GLU A 108 10.26 7.45 -7.07
N TRP A 109 9.33 6.52 -7.30
CA TRP A 109 7.89 6.79 -7.30
C TRP A 109 7.40 7.36 -5.95
N HIS A 110 7.84 6.76 -4.84
CA HIS A 110 7.47 7.20 -3.49
C HIS A 110 7.95 8.61 -3.22
N LYS A 111 9.21 8.93 -3.54
CA LYS A 111 9.80 10.27 -3.40
C LYS A 111 9.02 11.33 -4.20
N MET A 112 8.51 10.96 -5.38
CA MET A 112 7.70 11.87 -6.20
C MET A 112 6.29 12.09 -5.64
N LYS A 113 5.72 11.09 -4.95
CA LYS A 113 4.35 11.16 -4.41
C LYS A 113 4.28 11.68 -2.98
N SER A 114 5.30 11.42 -2.16
CA SER A 114 5.31 11.75 -0.74
C SER A 114 5.01 13.22 -0.42
N PRO A 115 5.41 14.25 -1.21
CA PRO A 115 5.06 15.64 -0.92
C PRO A 115 3.55 15.93 -1.00
N LYS A 116 2.78 15.05 -1.64
CA LYS A 116 1.31 15.18 -1.77
C LYS A 116 0.56 14.47 -0.63
N TRP A 117 1.27 13.71 0.20
CA TRP A 117 0.70 12.91 1.28
C TRP A 117 1.07 13.52 2.64
N SER A 118 0.34 13.13 3.69
CA SER A 118 0.82 13.38 5.06
C SER A 118 2.02 12.50 5.34
N GLU A 119 2.89 12.95 6.24
CA GLU A 119 4.13 12.25 6.61
C GLU A 119 3.86 10.82 7.09
N GLY A 120 2.90 10.64 7.99
CA GLY A 120 2.50 9.31 8.47
C GLY A 120 2.01 8.39 7.35
N TYR A 121 1.23 8.93 6.40
CA TYR A 121 0.73 8.13 5.27
C TYR A 121 1.84 7.71 4.31
N ALA A 122 2.80 8.60 4.07
CA ALA A 122 3.98 8.28 3.27
C ALA A 122 4.83 7.20 3.97
N SER A 123 5.00 7.29 5.29
CA SER A 123 5.72 6.30 6.10
C SER A 123 5.04 4.92 6.06
N ASP A 124 3.73 4.85 6.27
CA ASP A 124 2.96 3.59 6.24
C ASP A 124 3.10 2.86 4.89
N ILE A 125 3.12 3.60 3.78
CA ILE A 125 3.27 3.02 2.44
C ILE A 125 4.65 2.39 2.28
N ILE A 126 5.72 3.12 2.63
CA ILE A 126 7.08 2.58 2.41
C ILE A 126 7.38 1.44 3.36
N GLU A 127 6.92 1.51 4.60
CA GLU A 127 7.06 0.43 5.58
C GLU A 127 6.37 -0.86 5.10
N ALA A 128 5.19 -0.74 4.49
CA ALA A 128 4.52 -1.90 3.88
C ALA A 128 5.34 -2.48 2.72
N PHE A 129 5.98 -1.65 1.90
CA PHE A 129 6.86 -2.14 0.83
C PHE A 129 8.10 -2.84 1.40
N GLU A 130 8.75 -2.26 2.40
CA GLU A 130 9.94 -2.83 3.04
C GLU A 130 9.66 -4.17 3.72
N LYS A 131 8.53 -4.29 4.40
CA LYS A 131 8.18 -5.52 5.14
C LYS A 131 7.57 -6.59 4.25
N ASP A 132 6.74 -6.20 3.28
CA ASP A 132 5.84 -7.14 2.61
C ASP A 132 6.14 -7.32 1.11
N VAL A 133 6.89 -6.42 0.46
CA VAL A 133 7.09 -6.46 -1.02
C VAL A 133 8.56 -6.65 -1.40
N PHE A 134 9.44 -5.77 -0.91
CA PHE A 134 10.85 -5.78 -1.25
C PHE A 134 11.60 -7.08 -0.92
N PRO A 135 11.31 -7.79 0.19
CA PRO A 135 11.96 -9.05 0.49
C PRO A 135 11.75 -10.13 -0.59
N HIS A 136 10.66 -10.03 -1.35
CA HIS A 136 10.28 -11.05 -2.33
C HIS A 136 10.60 -10.64 -3.77
N ILE A 137 10.23 -9.43 -4.18
CA ILE A 137 10.35 -8.97 -5.58
C ILE A 137 11.17 -7.69 -5.75
N GLY A 138 11.69 -7.10 -4.67
CA GLY A 138 12.37 -5.79 -4.72
C GLY A 138 13.64 -5.78 -5.59
N HIS A 139 14.36 -6.89 -5.63
CA HIS A 139 15.59 -7.06 -6.41
C HIS A 139 15.32 -7.41 -7.88
N ARG A 140 14.09 -7.80 -8.24
CA ARG A 140 13.73 -8.20 -9.60
C ARG A 140 13.61 -6.96 -10.50
N PRO A 141 14.09 -6.99 -11.75
CA PRO A 141 13.81 -5.94 -12.73
C PRO A 141 12.30 -5.76 -12.90
N ILE A 142 11.82 -4.52 -12.83
CA ILE A 142 10.38 -4.25 -12.87
C ILE A 142 9.70 -4.76 -14.15
N ALA A 143 10.41 -4.79 -15.27
CA ALA A 143 9.91 -5.28 -16.55
C ALA A 143 9.66 -6.81 -16.57
N ASP A 144 10.37 -7.56 -15.72
CA ASP A 144 10.37 -9.02 -15.74
C ASP A 144 9.43 -9.65 -14.69
N ILE A 145 8.88 -8.84 -13.78
CA ILE A 145 7.98 -9.33 -12.73
C ILE A 145 6.68 -9.82 -13.36
N GLN A 146 6.44 -11.12 -13.21
CA GLN A 146 5.23 -11.77 -13.72
C GLN A 146 4.02 -11.56 -12.79
N PRO A 147 2.77 -11.62 -13.30
CA PRO A 147 1.57 -11.53 -12.49
C PRO A 147 1.55 -12.53 -11.33
N LEU A 148 2.02 -13.76 -11.56
CA LEU A 148 2.03 -14.81 -10.54
C LEU A 148 3.00 -14.47 -9.40
N GLU A 149 4.18 -13.93 -9.69
CA GLU A 149 5.15 -13.50 -8.67
C GLU A 149 4.54 -12.42 -7.77
N LEU A 150 3.86 -11.43 -8.36
CA LEU A 150 3.18 -10.39 -7.57
C LEU A 150 1.99 -10.97 -6.77
N LEU A 151 1.25 -11.93 -7.31
CA LEU A 151 0.14 -12.58 -6.62
C LEU A 151 0.62 -13.38 -5.40
N GLU A 152 1.74 -14.09 -5.51
CA GLU A 152 2.34 -14.84 -4.40
C GLU A 152 2.70 -13.92 -3.23
N VAL A 153 3.28 -12.75 -3.53
CA VAL A 153 3.55 -11.72 -2.51
C VAL A 153 2.27 -11.27 -1.81
N LEU A 154 1.21 -10.99 -2.56
CA LEU A 154 -0.08 -10.58 -1.99
C LEU A 154 -0.71 -11.68 -1.12
N ARG A 155 -0.61 -12.94 -1.54
CA ARG A 155 -1.10 -14.09 -0.77
C ARG A 155 -0.38 -14.27 0.57
N LEU A 156 0.90 -13.92 0.68
CA LEU A 156 1.62 -13.92 1.96
C LEU A 156 1.07 -12.87 2.94
N ILE A 157 0.51 -11.77 2.42
CA ILE A 157 -0.17 -10.76 3.24
C ILE A 157 -1.56 -11.27 3.66
N GLU A 158 -2.31 -11.86 2.73
CA GLU A 158 -3.63 -12.47 3.00
C GLU A 158 -3.53 -13.61 4.02
N ALA A 159 -2.51 -14.48 3.92
CA ALA A 159 -2.29 -15.60 4.83
C ALA A 159 -2.07 -15.16 6.29
N ARG A 160 -1.70 -13.89 6.53
CA ARG A 160 -1.60 -13.29 7.88
C ARG A 160 -2.92 -12.69 8.37
N GLY A 161 -4.01 -12.84 7.62
CA GLY A 161 -5.32 -12.24 7.91
C GLY A 161 -5.43 -10.76 7.52
N ALA A 162 -4.44 -10.19 6.83
CA ALA A 162 -4.34 -8.76 6.55
C ALA A 162 -4.91 -8.37 5.17
N MET A 163 -6.16 -8.73 4.89
CA MET A 163 -6.78 -8.61 3.56
C MET A 163 -6.83 -7.17 3.02
N GLU A 164 -7.25 -6.20 3.86
CA GLU A 164 -7.26 -4.78 3.47
C GLU A 164 -5.86 -4.24 3.20
N LYS A 165 -4.85 -4.73 3.94
CA LYS A 165 -3.45 -4.38 3.70
C LYS A 165 -3.00 -4.93 2.36
N ALA A 166 -3.32 -6.19 2.04
CA ALA A 166 -3.01 -6.80 0.75
C ALA A 166 -3.62 -6.00 -0.41
N LYS A 167 -4.89 -5.61 -0.30
CA LYS A 167 -5.58 -4.78 -1.31
C LYS A 167 -4.89 -3.44 -1.54
N LYS A 168 -4.52 -2.75 -0.45
CA LYS A 168 -3.77 -1.48 -0.51
C LYS A 168 -2.39 -1.67 -1.13
N VAL A 169 -1.65 -2.70 -0.74
CA VAL A 169 -0.32 -3.02 -1.29
C VAL A 169 -0.43 -3.31 -2.79
N ARG A 170 -1.42 -4.08 -3.25
CA ARG A 170 -1.68 -4.31 -4.68
C ARG A 170 -1.89 -2.99 -5.43
N GLN A 171 -2.76 -2.12 -4.91
CA GLN A 171 -3.03 -0.83 -5.54
C GLN A 171 -1.75 0.01 -5.69
N ARG A 172 -0.92 0.03 -4.65
CA ARG A 172 0.35 0.78 -4.63
C ARG A 172 1.38 0.16 -5.57
N CYS A 173 1.51 -1.16 -5.62
CA CYS A 173 2.33 -1.84 -6.63
C CYS A 173 1.87 -1.45 -8.05
N GLY A 174 0.55 -1.40 -8.29
CA GLY A 174 0.00 -0.93 -9.55
C GLY A 174 0.27 0.55 -9.87
N GLU A 175 0.51 1.39 -8.87
CA GLU A 175 0.98 2.77 -9.08
C GLU A 175 2.46 2.82 -9.47
N VAL A 176 3.29 1.98 -8.86
CA VAL A 176 4.71 1.82 -9.22
C VAL A 176 4.86 1.30 -10.66
N PHE A 177 4.11 0.26 -11.05
CA PHE A 177 4.12 -0.23 -12.43
C PHE A 177 3.65 0.82 -13.44
N ARG A 178 2.60 1.60 -13.12
CA ARG A 178 2.18 2.71 -13.99
C ARG A 178 3.28 3.76 -14.15
N TYR A 179 3.98 4.10 -13.07
CA TYR A 179 5.12 4.99 -13.13
C TYR A 179 6.27 4.43 -13.98
N ALA A 180 6.58 3.15 -13.84
CA ALA A 180 7.55 2.45 -14.66
C ALA A 180 7.19 2.48 -16.15
N ILE A 181 5.90 2.31 -16.48
CA ILE A 181 5.41 2.38 -17.87
C ILE A 181 5.59 3.78 -18.45
N VAL A 182 5.17 4.82 -17.72
CA VAL A 182 5.31 6.21 -18.18
C VAL A 182 6.79 6.61 -18.36
N THR A 183 7.69 6.01 -17.58
CA THR A 183 9.14 6.23 -17.68
C THR A 183 9.84 5.28 -18.65
N GLY A 184 9.10 4.43 -19.39
CA GLY A 184 9.66 3.51 -20.38
C GLY A 184 10.43 2.32 -19.79
N ARG A 185 10.28 2.04 -18.49
CA ARG A 185 10.99 0.98 -17.75
C ARG A 185 10.18 -0.31 -17.62
N ALA A 186 8.89 -0.28 -17.95
CA ALA A 186 8.01 -1.43 -18.07
C ALA A 186 7.00 -1.19 -19.20
N ILE A 187 6.35 -2.24 -19.67
CA ILE A 187 5.33 -2.16 -20.73
C ILE A 187 3.95 -2.62 -20.26
N TYR A 188 3.88 -3.26 -19.09
CA TYR A 188 2.66 -3.89 -18.58
C TYR A 188 2.58 -3.74 -17.06
N ASN A 189 1.35 -3.62 -16.56
CA ASN A 189 1.05 -3.53 -15.13
C ASN A 189 0.18 -4.72 -14.73
N PRO A 190 0.72 -5.71 -14.00
CA PRO A 190 -0.04 -6.89 -13.60
C PRO A 190 -1.06 -6.63 -12.48
N ALA A 191 -0.89 -5.55 -11.70
CA ALA A 191 -1.63 -5.37 -10.45
C ALA A 191 -3.17 -5.28 -10.61
N PRO A 192 -3.76 -4.62 -11.63
CA PRO A 192 -5.21 -4.56 -11.80
C PRO A 192 -5.86 -5.93 -11.92
N ASP A 193 -5.27 -6.82 -12.73
CA ASP A 193 -5.81 -8.14 -13.07
C ASP A 193 -5.86 -9.08 -11.86
N LEU A 194 -4.96 -8.88 -10.90
CA LEU A 194 -4.91 -9.66 -9.66
C LEU A 194 -6.09 -9.40 -8.71
N ALA A 195 -6.91 -8.36 -8.94
CA ALA A 195 -8.08 -8.07 -8.10
C ALA A 195 -9.03 -9.27 -7.97
N SER A 196 -9.24 -9.99 -9.08
CA SER A 196 -10.17 -11.13 -9.15
C SER A 196 -9.60 -12.42 -8.54
N ALA A 197 -8.28 -12.52 -8.44
CA ALA A 197 -7.56 -13.68 -7.93
C ALA A 197 -7.25 -13.59 -6.42
N MET A 198 -7.46 -12.41 -5.83
CA MET A 198 -7.35 -12.18 -4.39
C MET A 198 -8.59 -12.65 -3.66
N GLN A 199 -8.42 -13.08 -2.41
CA GLN A 199 -9.56 -13.38 -1.55
C GLN A 199 -10.27 -12.07 -1.20
N GLY A 200 -11.54 -11.96 -1.58
CA GLY A 200 -12.35 -10.78 -1.29
C GLY A 200 -12.39 -10.49 0.21
N HIS A 201 -12.36 -9.20 0.57
CA HIS A 201 -12.62 -8.75 1.93
C HIS A 201 -13.96 -8.02 1.97
N GLU A 202 -14.88 -8.47 2.81
CA GLU A 202 -16.04 -7.67 3.20
C GLU A 202 -15.57 -6.58 4.15
N ALA A 203 -15.80 -5.32 3.78
CA ALA A 203 -15.44 -4.19 4.64
C ALA A 203 -16.24 -4.27 5.94
N VAL A 204 -15.55 -4.52 7.05
CA VAL A 204 -16.16 -4.45 8.38
C VAL A 204 -16.38 -2.98 8.73
N HIS A 205 -17.64 -2.57 8.80
CA HIS A 205 -17.99 -1.23 9.26
C HIS A 205 -17.54 -1.01 10.71
N TYR A 206 -17.10 0.21 11.05
CA TYR A 206 -16.75 0.54 12.43
C TYR A 206 -17.93 0.26 13.36
N PRO A 207 -17.72 -0.39 14.52
CA PRO A 207 -18.78 -0.56 15.51
C PRO A 207 -19.38 0.80 15.90
N PHE A 208 -20.71 0.85 15.92
CA PHE A 208 -21.50 2.04 16.23
C PHE A 208 -22.73 1.64 17.05
N LEU A 209 -23.29 2.60 17.79
CA LEU A 209 -24.48 2.40 18.59
C LEU A 209 -25.73 2.85 17.83
N LYS A 210 -26.83 2.12 18.01
CA LYS A 210 -28.15 2.56 17.57
C LYS A 210 -28.73 3.57 18.56
N ALA A 211 -29.71 4.36 18.10
CA ALA A 211 -30.35 5.40 18.90
C ALA A 211 -30.90 4.89 20.25
N ASN A 212 -31.43 3.66 20.29
CA ASN A 212 -31.98 3.05 21.50
C ASN A 212 -30.92 2.57 22.51
N GLU A 213 -29.65 2.45 22.10
CA GLU A 213 -28.53 2.09 22.99
C GLU A 213 -27.86 3.33 23.63
N LEU A 214 -28.18 4.53 23.14
CA LEU A 214 -27.57 5.77 23.60
C LEU A 214 -27.85 6.09 25.08
N PRO A 215 -29.07 5.90 25.63
CA PRO A 215 -29.31 6.24 27.03
C PRO A 215 -28.43 5.46 28.02
N GLU A 216 -28.27 4.15 27.81
CA GLU A 216 -27.39 3.32 28.62
C GLU A 216 -25.92 3.74 28.47
N PHE A 217 -25.52 4.10 27.24
CA PHE A 217 -24.17 4.58 26.98
C PHE A 217 -23.86 5.89 27.71
N PHE A 218 -24.76 6.87 27.66
CA PHE A 218 -24.55 8.15 28.34
C PHE A 218 -24.58 8.03 29.86
N THR A 219 -25.42 7.15 30.39
CA THR A 219 -25.38 6.80 31.83
C THR A 219 -23.99 6.29 32.22
N ALA A 220 -23.41 5.39 31.44
CA ALA A 220 -22.06 4.87 31.69
C ALA A 220 -20.96 5.92 31.46
N LEU A 221 -21.11 6.79 30.46
CA LEU A 221 -20.17 7.87 30.16
C LEU A 221 -20.15 8.92 31.27
N ASN A 222 -21.31 9.32 31.78
CA ASN A 222 -21.45 10.29 32.86
C ASN A 222 -20.92 9.76 34.21
N ALA A 223 -20.91 8.43 34.39
CA ALA A 223 -20.29 7.79 35.55
C ALA A 223 -18.75 7.68 35.46
N TYR A 224 -18.13 8.09 34.34
CA TYR A 224 -16.68 7.98 34.16
C TYR A 224 -15.92 8.96 35.07
N SER A 225 -15.18 8.41 36.03
CA SER A 225 -14.39 9.17 37.02
C SER A 225 -12.94 9.46 36.62
N GLY A 226 -12.59 9.26 35.35
CA GLY A 226 -11.23 9.51 34.86
C GLY A 226 -10.96 10.98 34.52
N SER A 227 -10.13 11.22 33.51
CA SER A 227 -9.76 12.59 33.12
C SER A 227 -10.96 13.40 32.61
N PRO A 228 -11.30 14.56 33.24
CA PRO A 228 -12.38 15.42 32.79
C PRO A 228 -12.18 15.96 31.37
N ILE A 229 -10.93 16.27 30.99
CA ILE A 229 -10.57 16.73 29.64
C ILE A 229 -10.97 15.69 28.58
N VAL A 230 -10.69 14.40 28.85
CA VAL A 230 -11.00 13.33 27.88
C VAL A 230 -12.50 13.05 27.85
N LEU A 231 -13.20 13.19 28.98
CA LEU A 231 -14.65 13.10 29.05
C LEU A 231 -15.33 14.20 28.22
N LEU A 232 -14.96 15.46 28.44
CA LEU A 232 -15.42 16.60 27.62
C LEU A 232 -15.11 16.39 26.14
N GLY A 233 -13.92 15.85 25.82
CA GLY A 233 -13.57 15.47 24.46
C GLY A 233 -14.48 14.40 23.86
N ALA A 234 -14.93 13.42 24.65
CA ALA A 234 -15.90 12.43 24.20
C ALA A 234 -17.27 13.07 23.90
N HIS A 235 -17.81 13.89 24.81
CA HIS A 235 -19.07 14.62 24.56
C HIS A 235 -18.96 15.52 23.32
N LEU A 236 -17.90 16.32 23.21
CA LEU A 236 -17.69 17.19 22.06
C LEU A 236 -17.56 16.40 20.75
N LEU A 237 -16.88 15.25 20.75
CA LEU A 237 -16.82 14.39 19.56
C LEU A 237 -18.22 13.94 19.11
N ILE A 238 -19.05 13.53 20.07
CA ILE A 238 -20.39 13.00 19.81
C ILE A 238 -21.32 14.12 19.34
N LEU A 239 -21.29 15.29 20.00
CA LEU A 239 -22.17 16.41 19.69
C LEU A 239 -21.79 17.14 18.40
N THR A 240 -20.50 17.27 18.08
CA THR A 240 -20.05 18.01 16.89
C THR A 240 -19.89 17.14 15.64
N GLY A 241 -19.70 15.83 15.83
CA GLY A 241 -19.43 14.90 14.74
C GLY A 241 -18.06 15.07 14.11
N LEU A 242 -17.13 15.81 14.75
CA LEU A 242 -15.75 15.98 14.26
C LEU A 242 -15.00 14.65 14.17
N ARG A 243 -13.96 14.59 13.33
CA ARG A 243 -13.03 13.45 13.38
C ARG A 243 -12.21 13.55 14.66
N THR A 244 -11.84 12.41 15.26
CA THR A 244 -11.00 12.38 16.46
C THR A 244 -9.68 13.16 16.29
N GLY A 245 -9.08 13.09 15.10
CA GLY A 245 -7.89 13.87 14.76
C GLY A 245 -8.13 15.38 14.68
N GLU A 246 -9.30 15.80 14.18
CA GLU A 246 -9.69 17.22 14.10
C GLU A 246 -9.95 17.78 15.49
N LEU A 247 -10.74 17.06 16.29
CA LEU A 247 -11.08 17.45 17.65
C LEU A 247 -9.82 17.58 18.54
N ARG A 248 -9.00 16.53 18.61
CA ARG A 248 -7.86 16.49 19.54
C ARG A 248 -6.81 17.57 19.24
N ALA A 249 -6.65 17.92 17.96
CA ALA A 249 -5.69 18.92 17.54
C ALA A 249 -6.22 20.36 17.69
N GLY A 250 -7.51 20.53 18.00
CA GLY A 250 -8.19 21.81 18.11
C GLY A 250 -7.48 22.86 18.94
N GLU A 251 -7.50 24.10 18.45
CA GLU A 251 -6.89 25.25 19.14
C GLU A 251 -7.97 26.25 19.54
N TRP A 252 -7.79 26.96 20.66
CA TRP A 252 -8.80 27.90 21.16
C TRP A 252 -9.11 29.05 20.18
N ARG A 253 -8.13 29.45 19.37
CA ARG A 253 -8.30 30.48 18.33
C ARG A 253 -9.27 30.10 17.20
N GLU A 254 -9.67 28.83 17.14
CA GLU A 254 -10.57 28.30 16.11
C GLU A 254 -12.03 28.35 16.51
N VAL A 255 -12.30 28.63 17.79
CA VAL A 255 -13.65 28.69 18.34
C VAL A 255 -14.05 30.16 18.45
N ASP A 256 -15.05 30.51 17.66
CA ASP A 256 -15.80 31.76 17.78
C ASP A 256 -17.02 31.50 18.66
N PHE A 257 -16.92 31.89 19.92
CA PHE A 257 -17.98 31.72 20.92
C PHE A 257 -19.17 32.63 20.62
N ASP A 258 -18.93 33.84 20.09
CA ASP A 258 -19.98 34.81 19.80
C ASP A 258 -20.86 34.34 18.64
N ASN A 259 -20.24 33.77 17.60
CA ASN A 259 -20.95 33.21 16.45
C ASN A 259 -21.27 31.72 16.61
N ALA A 260 -20.94 31.10 17.74
CA ALA A 260 -21.14 29.67 18.02
C ALA A 260 -20.63 28.76 16.88
N VAL A 261 -19.37 28.94 16.49
CA VAL A 261 -18.74 28.21 15.38
C VAL A 261 -17.34 27.77 15.74
N TRP A 262 -16.95 26.58 15.29
CA TRP A 262 -15.58 26.09 15.28
C TRP A 262 -15.09 25.97 13.84
N GLU A 263 -14.13 26.80 13.45
CA GLU A 263 -13.51 26.77 12.11
C GLU A 263 -12.18 26.01 12.12
N ILE A 264 -12.16 24.82 11.51
CA ILE A 264 -10.94 24.03 11.37
C ILE A 264 -10.21 24.45 10.10
N PRO A 265 -8.93 24.87 10.20
CA PRO A 265 -8.15 25.35 9.07
C PRO A 265 -7.85 24.23 8.07
N LYS A 266 -7.79 24.59 6.78
CA LYS A 266 -7.57 23.66 5.67
C LYS A 266 -6.29 22.83 5.82
N GLU A 267 -5.27 23.36 6.49
CA GLU A 267 -3.97 22.74 6.74
C GLU A 267 -4.09 21.46 7.57
N ARG A 268 -5.09 21.40 8.48
CA ARG A 268 -5.35 20.23 9.32
C ARG A 268 -6.45 19.32 8.77
N MET A 269 -7.12 19.75 7.70
CA MET A 269 -8.18 18.99 7.07
C MET A 269 -7.62 18.02 6.04
N LYS A 270 -8.03 16.75 6.14
CA LYS A 270 -7.69 15.69 5.17
C LYS A 270 -8.03 16.07 3.73
N MET A 271 -9.04 16.91 3.53
CA MET A 271 -9.55 17.34 2.23
C MET A 271 -9.07 18.74 1.78
N ARG A 272 -8.15 19.37 2.53
CA ARG A 272 -7.57 20.69 2.22
C ARG A 272 -8.60 21.80 1.94
N ARG A 273 -9.77 21.70 2.57
CA ARG A 273 -10.80 22.75 2.63
C ARG A 273 -11.04 23.05 4.11
N ALA A 274 -11.20 24.32 4.47
CA ALA A 274 -11.58 24.69 5.82
C ALA A 274 -12.93 24.05 6.16
N HIS A 275 -13.10 23.62 7.41
CA HIS A 275 -14.33 22.99 7.87
C HIS A 275 -14.94 23.82 8.97
N ILE A 276 -16.07 24.45 8.65
CA ILE A 276 -16.83 25.27 9.58
C ILE A 276 -17.88 24.39 10.24
N VAL A 277 -17.85 24.31 11.57
CA VAL A 277 -18.74 23.50 12.39
C VAL A 277 -19.59 24.40 13.28
N PRO A 278 -20.91 24.51 13.05
CA PRO A 278 -21.79 25.20 13.98
C PRO A 278 -21.88 24.41 15.28
N LEU A 279 -21.88 25.13 16.40
CA LEU A 279 -21.90 24.60 17.75
C LEU A 279 -23.31 24.77 18.34
N SER A 280 -23.87 23.68 18.85
CA SER A 280 -25.06 23.72 19.71
C SER A 280 -24.75 24.28 21.09
N ASN A 281 -25.75 24.74 21.83
CA ASN A 281 -25.61 25.23 23.20
C ASN A 281 -24.88 24.25 24.13
N GLN A 282 -25.19 22.95 24.05
CA GLN A 282 -24.55 21.88 24.83
C GLN A 282 -23.05 21.79 24.53
N ALA A 283 -22.68 21.89 23.26
CA ALA A 283 -21.27 21.89 22.85
C ALA A 283 -20.53 23.14 23.35
N LEU A 284 -21.18 24.31 23.37
CA LEU A 284 -20.62 25.52 23.95
C LEU A 284 -20.37 25.37 25.45
N VAL A 285 -21.31 24.82 26.21
CA VAL A 285 -21.14 24.56 27.66
C VAL A 285 -19.92 23.66 27.91
N HIS A 286 -19.77 22.59 27.13
CA HIS A 286 -18.59 21.72 27.25
C HIS A 286 -17.28 22.43 26.87
N LEU A 287 -17.30 23.31 25.86
CA LEU A 287 -16.13 24.11 25.47
C LEU A 287 -15.78 25.15 26.54
N GLU A 288 -16.76 25.81 27.15
CA GLU A 288 -16.54 26.75 28.25
C GLU A 288 -15.92 26.05 29.46
N THR A 289 -16.48 24.90 29.85
CA THR A 289 -15.90 24.08 30.94
C THR A 289 -14.48 23.62 30.58
N LEU A 290 -14.24 23.22 29.33
CA LEU A 290 -12.90 22.85 28.87
C LEU A 290 -11.93 24.03 28.89
N LYS A 291 -12.42 25.25 28.63
CA LYS A 291 -11.63 26.49 28.64
C LYS A 291 -11.19 26.89 30.04
N GLU A 292 -12.01 26.63 31.06
CA GLU A 292 -11.60 26.79 32.46
C GLU A 292 -10.42 25.87 32.82
N LEU A 293 -10.40 24.65 32.25
CA LEU A 293 -9.35 23.66 32.54
C LEU A 293 -8.07 23.86 31.71
N THR A 294 -8.20 24.31 30.46
CA THR A 294 -7.11 24.27 29.47
C THR A 294 -6.92 25.57 28.68
N GLY A 295 -7.65 26.64 29.02
CA GLY A 295 -7.61 27.94 28.31
C GLY A 295 -6.25 28.63 28.31
N ASN A 296 -5.36 28.25 29.23
CA ASN A 296 -3.98 28.76 29.30
C ASN A 296 -3.05 28.09 28.27
N TYR A 297 -3.48 27.02 27.61
CA TYR A 297 -2.73 26.36 26.54
C TYR A 297 -3.27 26.80 25.17
N PRO A 298 -2.46 26.78 24.09
CA PRO A 298 -2.98 27.02 22.75
C PRO A 298 -3.98 25.94 22.30
N LEU A 299 -3.75 24.69 22.72
CA LEU A 299 -4.55 23.51 22.38
C LEU A 299 -5.71 23.34 23.38
N MET A 300 -6.88 22.97 22.87
CA MET A 300 -8.05 22.59 23.68
C MET A 300 -7.86 21.25 24.39
N PHE A 301 -7.09 20.34 23.78
CA PHE A 301 -6.82 19.00 24.33
C PHE A 301 -5.31 18.75 24.43
N PRO A 302 -4.61 19.40 25.37
CA PRO A 302 -3.17 19.22 25.55
C PRO A 302 -2.82 17.80 26.00
N GLY A 303 -1.64 17.35 25.61
CA GLY A 303 -1.09 16.05 25.97
C GLY A 303 -0.71 16.01 27.45
N ARG A 304 -1.04 14.91 28.12
CA ARG A 304 -0.79 14.74 29.57
C ARG A 304 0.69 14.93 29.96
N ASN A 305 1.62 14.47 29.12
CA ASN A 305 3.05 14.52 29.39
C ASN A 305 3.74 15.72 28.72
N ASP A 306 3.14 16.26 27.65
CA ASP A 306 3.71 17.32 26.83
C ASP A 306 2.55 18.21 26.34
N PRO A 307 2.30 19.36 27.01
CA PRO A 307 1.19 20.25 26.67
C PRO A 307 1.33 20.93 25.30
N SER A 308 2.52 20.87 24.67
CA SER A 308 2.73 21.39 23.31
C SER A 308 2.16 20.45 22.24
N LYS A 309 1.89 19.19 22.61
CA LYS A 309 1.28 18.18 21.74
C LYS A 309 -0.16 17.98 22.13
N CYS A 310 -1.00 17.61 21.16
CA CYS A 310 -2.36 17.21 21.46
C CYS A 310 -2.43 15.84 22.15
N MET A 311 -3.55 15.58 22.83
CA MET A 311 -3.81 14.28 23.42
C MET A 311 -3.77 13.15 22.40
N SER A 312 -3.47 11.94 22.87
CA SER A 312 -3.38 10.74 22.02
C SER A 312 -4.68 10.45 21.26
N GLU A 313 -4.55 9.94 20.03
CA GLU A 313 -5.68 9.46 19.22
C GLU A 313 -6.47 8.34 19.94
N ALA A 314 -5.80 7.55 20.79
CA ALA A 314 -6.45 6.48 21.52
C ALA A 314 -7.30 6.97 22.70
N SER A 315 -7.12 8.20 23.19
CA SER A 315 -7.67 8.65 24.48
C SER A 315 -9.19 8.48 24.60
N ILE A 316 -9.95 8.88 23.57
CA ILE A 316 -11.41 8.77 23.57
C ILE A 316 -11.86 7.31 23.55
N ASN A 317 -11.27 6.49 22.68
CA ASN A 317 -11.58 5.06 22.63
C ASN A 317 -11.21 4.34 23.94
N GLN A 318 -10.19 4.83 24.68
CA GLN A 318 -9.88 4.31 26.01
C GLN A 318 -10.95 4.65 27.04
N VAL A 319 -11.61 5.81 26.95
CA VAL A 319 -12.79 6.10 27.79
C VAL A 319 -13.88 5.09 27.49
N PHE A 320 -14.26 4.91 26.22
CA PHE A 320 -15.28 3.94 25.82
C PHE A 320 -14.96 2.52 26.28
N LYS A 321 -13.69 2.11 26.17
CA LYS A 321 -13.23 0.82 26.71
C LYS A 321 -13.44 0.71 28.22
N ARG A 322 -13.11 1.76 28.98
CA ARG A 322 -13.21 1.78 30.47
C ARG A 322 -14.65 1.75 30.96
N ILE A 323 -15.58 2.35 30.23
CA ILE A 323 -17.01 2.31 30.55
C ILE A 323 -17.72 1.04 30.03
N GLY A 324 -16.97 0.03 29.55
CA GLY A 324 -17.53 -1.26 29.15
C GLY A 324 -17.92 -1.40 27.67
N TYR A 325 -17.64 -0.40 26.83
CA TYR A 325 -18.04 -0.37 25.41
C TYR A 325 -16.92 -0.77 24.44
N ALA A 326 -15.95 -1.55 24.92
CA ALA A 326 -14.85 -2.06 24.10
C ALA A 326 -15.38 -2.87 22.91
N GLY A 327 -15.03 -2.47 21.69
CA GLY A 327 -15.47 -3.16 20.46
C GLY A 327 -16.95 -2.95 20.09
N ARG A 328 -17.75 -2.27 20.93
CA ARG A 328 -19.14 -1.90 20.62
C ARG A 328 -19.26 -0.54 19.94
N VAL A 329 -18.39 0.40 20.31
CA VAL A 329 -18.37 1.75 19.72
C VAL A 329 -16.96 2.28 19.60
N THR A 330 -16.75 3.18 18.64
CA THR A 330 -15.52 3.95 18.49
C THR A 330 -15.86 5.42 18.28
N GLY A 331 -14.87 6.31 18.45
CA GLY A 331 -15.06 7.72 18.12
C GLY A 331 -15.51 7.95 16.67
N HIS A 332 -15.06 7.09 15.74
CA HIS A 332 -15.55 7.11 14.36
C HIS A 332 -16.98 6.54 14.23
N GLY A 333 -17.34 5.55 15.03
CA GLY A 333 -18.68 4.97 15.09
C GLY A 333 -19.77 5.99 15.38
N PHE A 334 -19.50 6.95 16.27
CA PHE A 334 -20.47 8.03 16.57
C PHE A 334 -20.80 8.94 15.38
N ARG A 335 -19.88 9.09 14.42
CA ARG A 335 -20.19 9.81 13.18
C ARG A 335 -21.19 9.06 12.32
N HIS A 336 -21.15 7.73 12.34
CA HIS A 336 -22.16 6.90 11.68
C HIS A 336 -23.50 6.95 12.43
N THR A 337 -23.47 6.89 13.76
CA THR A 337 -24.67 7.08 14.61
C THR A 337 -25.34 8.43 14.33
N MET A 338 -24.57 9.53 14.31
CA MET A 338 -25.06 10.88 13.98
C MET A 338 -25.68 10.92 12.58
N SER A 339 -24.96 10.43 11.56
CA SER A 339 -25.46 10.38 10.18
C SER A 339 -26.78 9.64 10.10
N THR A 340 -26.88 8.47 10.73
CA THR A 340 -28.09 7.64 10.74
C THR A 340 -29.27 8.38 11.38
N ILE A 341 -29.09 8.91 12.60
CA ILE A 341 -30.14 9.63 13.33
C ILE A 341 -30.64 10.85 12.53
N LEU A 342 -29.72 11.63 11.97
CA LEU A 342 -30.08 12.83 11.20
C LEU A 342 -30.80 12.48 9.90
N HIS A 343 -30.41 11.39 9.24
CA HIS A 343 -31.11 10.90 8.04
C HIS A 343 -32.50 10.37 8.37
N GLU A 344 -32.65 9.58 9.44
CA GLU A 344 -33.95 9.08 9.90
C GLU A 344 -34.89 10.21 10.30
N LYS A 345 -34.36 11.29 10.88
CA LYS A 345 -35.13 12.49 11.20
C LYS A 345 -35.56 13.29 9.96
N GLY A 346 -34.92 13.06 8.81
CA GLY A 346 -35.27 13.70 7.54
C GLY A 346 -34.50 15.00 7.24
N PHE A 347 -33.36 15.24 7.90
CA PHE A 347 -32.53 16.40 7.56
C PHE A 347 -31.90 16.28 6.17
N ASN A 348 -31.58 17.43 5.58
CA ASN A 348 -30.99 17.49 4.25
C ASN A 348 -29.64 16.77 4.22
N SER A 349 -29.50 15.79 3.32
CA SER A 349 -28.26 15.00 3.19
C SER A 349 -27.03 15.86 2.90
N ALA A 350 -27.17 16.97 2.16
CA ALA A 350 -26.05 17.88 1.92
C ALA A 350 -25.57 18.55 3.21
N TRP A 351 -26.45 18.82 4.17
CA TRP A 351 -26.08 19.40 5.47
C TRP A 351 -25.32 18.38 6.31
N ILE A 352 -25.81 17.13 6.37
CA ILE A 352 -25.19 16.02 7.09
C ILE A 352 -23.79 15.72 6.54
N GLU A 353 -23.65 15.57 5.22
CA GLU A 353 -22.35 15.27 4.61
C GLU A 353 -21.36 16.45 4.77
N THR A 354 -21.85 17.70 4.71
CA THR A 354 -21.02 18.88 4.97
C THR A 354 -20.57 18.93 6.43
N GLN A 355 -21.46 18.64 7.40
CA GLN A 355 -21.13 18.55 8.82
C GLN A 355 -20.07 17.50 9.13
N LEU A 356 -20.14 16.37 8.44
CA LEU A 356 -19.16 15.31 8.60
C LEU A 356 -17.92 15.54 7.72
N ALA A 357 -17.79 16.67 7.03
CA ALA A 357 -16.70 16.94 6.09
C ALA A 357 -16.45 15.74 5.14
N HIS A 358 -17.53 15.13 4.66
CA HIS A 358 -17.52 14.11 3.63
C HIS A 358 -17.53 14.78 2.25
N LEU A 359 -16.98 14.10 1.25
CA LEU A 359 -17.14 14.54 -0.13
C LEU A 359 -18.51 14.10 -0.62
N ASP A 360 -19.25 15.03 -1.23
CA ASP A 360 -20.43 14.67 -2.01
C ASP A 360 -20.01 13.64 -3.08
N LYS A 361 -20.64 12.45 -3.04
CA LYS A 361 -20.32 11.34 -3.95
C LYS A 361 -20.63 11.71 -5.41
N ASN A 362 -21.49 12.70 -5.63
CA ASN A 362 -21.68 13.29 -6.95
C ASN A 362 -20.58 14.31 -7.23
N ALA A 363 -19.51 13.85 -7.90
CA ALA A 363 -18.37 14.66 -8.31
C ALA A 363 -18.76 15.97 -9.05
N ILE A 364 -19.91 15.99 -9.72
CA ILE A 364 -20.45 17.17 -10.40
C ILE A 364 -20.94 18.23 -9.39
N ARG A 365 -21.61 17.83 -8.31
CA ARG A 365 -22.14 18.78 -7.31
C ARG A 365 -21.02 19.34 -6.41
N GLY A 366 -20.02 18.52 -6.08
CA GLY A 366 -18.87 18.92 -5.24
C GLY A 366 -17.89 19.93 -5.86
N ILE A 367 -17.95 20.14 -7.19
CA ILE A 367 -17.16 21.15 -7.91
C ILE A 367 -17.86 22.53 -7.88
N TYR A 368 -19.20 22.58 -7.87
CA TYR A 368 -19.96 23.82 -8.01
C TYR A 368 -20.64 24.30 -6.72
N ASN A 369 -20.80 23.43 -5.72
CA ASN A 369 -21.54 23.77 -4.51
C ASN A 369 -20.59 24.14 -3.36
N HIS A 370 -20.30 25.44 -3.24
CA HIS A 370 -19.55 26.04 -2.13
C HIS A 370 -20.44 26.38 -0.92
N ALA A 371 -21.74 26.04 -0.95
CA ALA A 371 -22.68 26.39 0.10
C ALA A 371 -22.31 25.70 1.43
N GLN A 372 -22.09 26.49 2.47
CA GLN A 372 -21.79 26.00 3.83
C GLN A 372 -23.06 25.54 4.59
N TYR A 373 -24.24 25.94 4.11
CA TYR A 373 -25.55 25.64 4.70
C TYR A 373 -25.63 25.94 6.21
N LEU A 374 -24.98 27.02 6.66
CA LEU A 374 -24.77 27.25 8.10
C LEU A 374 -26.07 27.34 8.88
N GLU A 375 -27.06 28.12 8.44
CA GLU A 375 -28.33 28.26 9.18
C GLU A 375 -29.06 26.93 9.34
N GLY A 376 -29.22 26.16 8.26
CA GLY A 376 -29.83 24.84 8.33
C GLY A 376 -29.02 23.84 9.17
N ARG A 377 -27.69 23.93 9.14
CA ARG A 377 -26.82 23.11 9.99
C ARG A 377 -26.87 23.55 11.46
N ARG A 378 -27.06 24.83 11.79
CA ARG A 378 -27.25 25.29 13.17
C ARG A 378 -28.49 24.66 13.77
N GLU A 379 -29.61 24.74 13.05
CA GLU A 379 -30.86 24.08 13.45
C GLU A 379 -30.67 22.56 13.64
N MET A 380 -30.04 21.91 12.65
CA MET A 380 -29.77 20.47 12.68
C MET A 380 -28.91 20.06 13.87
N MET A 381 -27.81 20.78 14.13
CA MET A 381 -26.89 20.47 15.22
C MET A 381 -27.50 20.77 16.58
N GLN A 382 -28.29 21.83 16.70
CA GLN A 382 -29.03 22.09 17.94
C GLN A 382 -30.04 20.98 18.22
N TRP A 383 -30.86 20.61 17.23
CA TRP A 383 -31.82 19.51 17.36
C TRP A 383 -31.14 18.19 17.74
N TYR A 384 -30.02 17.88 17.10
CA TYR A 384 -29.26 16.67 17.42
C TYR A 384 -28.76 16.67 18.85
N SER A 385 -28.19 17.79 19.32
CA SER A 385 -27.74 17.92 20.71
C SER A 385 -28.89 17.86 21.72
N ASP A 386 -30.08 18.37 21.37
CA ASP A 386 -31.28 18.25 22.20
C ASP A 386 -31.77 16.80 22.28
N PHE A 387 -31.75 16.08 21.15
CA PHE A 387 -32.05 14.64 21.11
C PHE A 387 -31.08 13.84 21.97
N ILE A 388 -29.77 14.11 21.85
CA ILE A 388 -28.75 13.47 22.68
C ILE A 388 -28.93 13.81 24.15
N GLY A 389 -29.13 15.09 24.51
CA GLY A 389 -29.36 15.50 25.89
C GLY A 389 -30.62 14.85 26.51
N GLY A 390 -31.67 14.66 25.70
CA GLY A 390 -32.86 13.90 26.10
C GLY A 390 -32.59 12.41 26.37
N THR A 391 -31.48 11.85 25.88
CA THR A 391 -31.04 10.49 26.22
C THR A 391 -30.13 10.42 27.45
N GLU A 392 -29.62 11.55 27.94
CA GLU A 392 -28.82 11.61 29.17
C GLU A 392 -29.68 11.68 30.45
N SER A 393 -30.96 12.01 30.29
CA SER A 393 -31.98 12.14 31.35
C SER A 393 -32.62 10.79 31.67
#